data_AF-A0A8B7UVE3-F1
#
_entry.id   AF-A0A8B7UVE3-F1
#
_cell.length_a   1.000
_cell.length_b   1.000
_cell.length_c   1.000
_cell.angle_alpha   90.00
_cell.angle_beta   90.00
_cell.angle_gamma   90.00
#
_symmetry.space_group_name_H-M   'P 1'
#
loop_
_entity.id
_entity.type
_entity.pdbx_description
1 polymer ?
#
loop_
_entity_poly.entity_id
_entity_poly.type
_entity_poly.pdbx_seq_one_letter_code
_entity_poly.pdbx_strand_id
1 'polypeptide(L)'
;LRRPVTVPAGIRPQSIYDAIKEVNLAATTDKRTSFYLPLDAIKQLHISSTTTVSEVIQGLLRKFMVVDNPQKFALFKRIHKDGQVLFQKLSIADCPLYLRLLAGPDTDVLSFVLKENETGEVEWDAFSIPELQNFLTILEKEEQDKIQQVQKKYNKFRQKLEEALRESQGKPG
;
A
#
# COMPACT_ATOMS: atom_id res chain seq x y z
N LEU A 1 9.34 -3.69 -4.60
CA LEU A 1 10.00 -2.45 -4.12
C LEU A 1 8.96 -1.67 -3.32
N ARG A 2 9.01 -1.71 -1.98
CA ARG A 2 8.01 -1.04 -1.11
C ARG A 2 8.56 0.27 -0.56
N ARG A 3 7.71 1.29 -0.47
CA ARG A 3 8.07 2.67 -0.08
C ARG A 3 7.92 2.86 1.44
N PRO A 4 8.71 3.74 2.07
CA PRO A 4 8.73 3.91 3.53
C PRO A 4 7.49 4.66 4.09
N VAL A 5 7.09 4.29 5.31
CA VAL A 5 5.96 4.83 6.11
C VAL A 5 6.52 5.71 7.25
N THR A 6 5.76 6.73 7.65
CA THR A 6 6.18 7.76 8.61
C THR A 6 5.64 7.51 10.02
N VAL A 7 6.42 7.85 11.06
CA VAL A 7 5.96 8.04 12.45
C VAL A 7 6.61 9.28 13.11
N PRO A 8 6.02 9.88 14.18
CA PRO A 8 6.59 10.99 14.92
C PRO A 8 7.64 10.47 15.92
N ALA A 9 8.82 11.09 15.97
CA ALA A 9 9.82 10.73 16.97
C ALA A 9 9.35 11.10 18.38
N GLY A 10 9.40 10.17 19.33
CA GLY A 10 9.34 10.57 20.75
C GLY A 10 9.04 9.50 21.79
N ILE A 11 8.29 8.43 21.49
CA ILE A 11 7.87 7.49 22.56
C ILE A 11 8.87 6.36 22.71
N ARG A 12 10.01 6.68 23.32
CA ARG A 12 10.85 5.68 23.98
C ARG A 12 10.10 5.21 25.24
N PRO A 13 10.11 3.92 25.63
CA PRO A 13 9.62 3.54 26.95
C PRO A 13 10.34 4.36 28.01
N GLN A 14 9.59 4.96 28.93
CA GLN A 14 10.14 5.90 29.91
C GLN A 14 11.24 5.23 30.72
N SER A 15 12.42 5.85 30.70
CA SER A 15 13.49 5.48 31.61
C SER A 15 13.26 6.20 32.93
N ILE A 16 13.73 5.64 34.05
CA ILE A 16 13.54 6.18 35.41
C ILE A 16 14.06 7.63 35.53
N TYR A 17 14.96 8.06 34.63
CA TYR A 17 15.47 9.43 34.55
C TYR A 17 14.48 10.46 34.00
N ASP A 18 13.39 10.05 33.33
CA ASP A 18 12.42 10.96 32.71
C ASP A 18 11.34 11.47 33.69
N ALA A 19 11.23 10.87 34.88
CA ALA A 19 10.19 11.20 35.88
C ALA A 19 10.37 12.58 36.56
N ILE A 20 11.49 13.28 36.31
CA ILE A 20 11.87 14.50 37.07
C ILE A 20 11.75 15.78 36.20
N LYS A 21 11.46 15.67 34.91
CA LYS A 21 11.22 16.85 34.06
C LYS A 21 9.77 16.88 33.58
N GLU A 22 9.02 17.87 34.04
CA GLU A 22 7.78 18.27 33.39
C GLU A 22 8.09 18.73 31.96
N VAL A 23 7.67 17.92 30.98
CA VAL A 23 7.85 18.24 29.55
C VAL A 23 6.58 18.92 29.04
N ASN A 24 6.73 20.18 28.63
CA ASN A 24 5.70 20.93 27.94
C ASN A 24 5.34 20.26 26.60
N LEU A 25 4.06 19.91 26.46
CA LEU A 25 3.50 19.18 25.31
C LEU A 25 3.59 19.94 23.96
N ALA A 26 3.93 21.23 23.99
CA ALA A 26 3.95 22.12 22.83
C ALA A 26 5.29 22.15 22.06
N ALA A 27 6.31 21.39 22.49
CA ALA A 27 7.67 21.45 21.93
C ALA A 27 8.15 20.15 21.24
N THR A 28 7.24 19.32 20.72
CA THR A 28 7.65 18.14 19.92
C THR A 28 8.05 18.58 18.51
N THR A 29 9.35 18.71 18.32
CA THR A 29 10.01 19.00 17.03
C THR A 29 9.68 17.97 15.95
N ASP A 30 9.55 18.46 14.73
CA ASP A 30 9.30 17.81 13.43
C ASP A 30 10.41 16.82 13.01
N LYS A 31 10.71 15.83 13.85
CA LYS A 31 11.72 14.79 13.58
C LYS A 31 11.00 13.48 13.24
N ARG A 32 10.99 13.18 11.96
CA ARG A 32 10.37 12.03 11.31
C ARG A 32 11.33 10.84 11.36
N THR A 33 11.07 9.81 12.16
CA THR A 33 11.87 8.56 12.17
C THR A 33 11.05 7.43 11.57
N SER A 34 11.65 6.65 10.67
CA SER A 34 10.99 5.54 9.98
C SER A 34 10.92 4.33 10.90
N PHE A 35 9.71 3.87 11.25
CA PHE A 35 9.49 2.54 11.80
C PHE A 35 8.52 1.79 10.90
N TYR A 36 8.87 0.56 10.58
CA TYR A 36 8.07 -0.32 9.74
C TYR A 36 6.96 -0.95 10.58
N LEU A 37 5.74 -1.04 10.04
CA LEU A 37 4.73 -1.97 10.56
C LEU A 37 5.41 -3.36 10.63
N PRO A 38 5.42 -4.05 11.78
CA PRO A 38 6.08 -5.35 11.86
C PRO A 38 5.44 -6.27 10.82
N LEU A 39 6.23 -6.64 9.81
CA LEU A 39 5.85 -7.64 8.82
C LEU A 39 5.54 -8.92 9.61
N ASP A 40 4.30 -9.38 9.52
CA ASP A 40 3.76 -10.56 10.19
C ASP A 40 3.34 -10.39 11.66
N ALA A 41 2.96 -9.18 12.09
CA ALA A 41 2.24 -9.01 13.35
C ALA A 41 0.79 -9.51 13.28
N ILE A 42 0.45 -10.49 14.13
CA ILE A 42 -0.93 -10.90 14.38
C ILE A 42 -1.45 -10.15 15.61
N LYS A 43 -2.62 -9.51 15.49
CA LYS A 43 -3.27 -8.81 16.61
C LYS A 43 -4.67 -9.34 16.85
N GLN A 44 -4.90 -9.83 18.06
CA GLN A 44 -6.25 -10.05 18.57
C GLN A 44 -6.85 -8.71 19.03
N LEU A 45 -8.10 -8.47 18.62
CA LEU A 45 -8.87 -7.29 18.96
C LEU A 45 -10.13 -7.72 19.70
N HIS A 46 -10.43 -7.04 20.80
CA HIS A 46 -11.75 -7.11 21.44
C HIS A 46 -12.59 -5.99 20.85
N ILE A 47 -13.63 -6.36 20.11
CA ILE A 47 -14.51 -5.45 19.37
C ILE A 47 -15.97 -5.84 19.59
N SER A 48 -16.89 -4.93 19.30
CA SER A 48 -18.34 -5.17 19.34
C SER A 48 -18.89 -5.55 17.96
N SER A 49 -20.17 -5.94 17.91
CA SER A 49 -20.87 -6.23 16.65
C SER A 49 -21.01 -5.00 15.74
N THR A 50 -20.93 -3.79 16.31
CA THR A 50 -21.04 -2.51 15.61
C THR A 50 -19.69 -1.91 15.25
N THR A 51 -18.57 -2.53 15.65
CA THR A 51 -17.25 -2.03 15.29
C THR A 51 -17.03 -2.20 13.79
N THR A 52 -16.82 -1.08 13.11
CA THR A 52 -16.64 -1.00 11.67
C THR A 52 -15.20 -1.31 11.25
N VAL A 53 -15.02 -1.62 9.97
CA VAL A 53 -13.68 -1.74 9.34
C VAL A 53 -12.88 -0.45 9.53
N SER A 54 -13.50 0.73 9.38
CA SER A 54 -12.82 2.02 9.59
C SER A 54 -12.20 2.12 10.99
N GLU A 55 -12.97 1.78 12.03
CA GLU A 55 -12.50 1.81 13.41
C GLU A 55 -11.39 0.76 13.67
N VAL A 56 -11.51 -0.43 13.06
CA VAL A 56 -10.46 -1.46 13.13
C VAL A 56 -9.16 -0.95 12.51
N ILE A 57 -9.21 -0.35 11.32
CA ILE A 57 -8.03 0.21 10.65
C ILE A 57 -7.40 1.29 11.54
N GLN A 58 -8.17 2.29 11.96
CA GLN A 58 -7.66 3.38 12.81
C GLN A 58 -7.08 2.86 14.14
N GLY A 59 -7.76 1.91 14.77
CA GLY A 59 -7.32 1.28 16.01
C GLY A 59 -6.00 0.53 15.86
N LEU A 60 -5.82 -0.21 14.75
CA LEU A 60 -4.57 -0.90 14.43
C LEU A 60 -3.43 0.09 14.14
N LEU A 61 -3.67 1.11 13.31
CA LEU A 61 -2.65 2.11 12.98
C LEU A 61 -2.17 2.84 14.24
N ARG A 62 -3.09 3.30 15.09
CA ARG A 62 -2.77 3.92 16.39
C ARG A 62 -1.95 2.98 17.27
N LYS A 63 -2.33 1.70 17.34
CA LYS A 63 -1.66 0.70 18.17
C LYS A 63 -0.24 0.39 17.72
N PHE A 64 0.00 0.41 16.41
CA PHE A 64 1.33 0.24 15.82
C PHE A 64 2.04 1.58 15.57
N MET A 65 1.51 2.68 16.11
CA MET A 65 2.05 4.03 15.99
C MET A 65 2.23 4.53 14.55
N VAL A 66 1.50 3.96 13.59
CA VAL A 66 1.51 4.39 12.18
C VAL A 66 0.75 5.72 12.07
N VAL A 67 1.39 6.76 11.52
CA VAL A 67 0.74 8.09 11.35
C VAL A 67 0.42 8.45 9.90
N ASP A 68 0.61 7.49 9.00
CA ASP A 68 0.10 7.60 7.64
C ASP A 68 -1.43 7.71 7.62
N ASN A 69 -1.97 8.35 6.58
CA ASN A 69 -3.41 8.51 6.41
C ASN A 69 -4.10 7.12 6.43
N PRO A 70 -5.10 6.90 7.31
CA PRO A 70 -5.86 5.65 7.36
C PRO A 70 -6.44 5.20 6.01
N GLN A 71 -6.76 6.12 5.10
CA GLN A 71 -7.25 5.82 3.75
C GLN A 71 -6.20 5.10 2.86
N LYS A 72 -4.92 5.17 3.22
CA LYS A 72 -3.88 4.37 2.55
C LYS A 72 -3.96 2.89 2.89
N PHE A 73 -4.79 2.50 3.85
CA PHE A 73 -4.90 1.13 4.31
C PHE A 73 -6.29 0.59 4.02
N ALA A 74 -6.36 -0.72 3.80
CA ALA A 74 -7.61 -1.44 3.71
C ALA A 74 -7.53 -2.77 4.46
N LEU A 75 -8.67 -3.16 5.02
CA LEU A 75 -8.83 -4.47 5.63
C LEU A 75 -9.38 -5.43 4.58
N PHE A 76 -8.69 -6.54 4.40
CA PHE A 76 -9.11 -7.62 3.52
C PHE A 76 -9.59 -8.80 4.34
N LYS A 77 -10.61 -9.50 3.86
CA LYS A 77 -10.85 -10.87 4.27
C LYS A 77 -10.05 -11.82 3.39
N ARG A 78 -9.37 -12.77 4.01
CA ARG A 78 -8.70 -13.90 3.37
C ARG A 78 -9.57 -15.13 3.53
N ILE A 79 -9.94 -15.76 2.42
CA ILE A 79 -10.77 -16.97 2.39
C ILE A 79 -10.10 -18.03 1.53
N HIS A 80 -10.27 -19.30 1.90
CA HIS A 80 -9.86 -20.43 1.08
C HIS A 80 -11.07 -20.95 0.31
N LYS A 81 -11.01 -20.90 -1.03
CA LYS A 81 -12.08 -21.39 -1.91
C LYS A 81 -11.45 -22.18 -3.05
N ASP A 82 -11.93 -23.41 -3.28
CA ASP A 82 -11.50 -24.28 -4.38
C ASP A 82 -9.97 -24.49 -4.45
N GLY A 83 -9.32 -24.61 -3.29
CA GLY A 83 -7.86 -24.77 -3.17
C GLY A 83 -7.04 -23.49 -3.39
N GLN A 84 -7.69 -22.34 -3.59
CA GLN A 84 -7.05 -21.04 -3.78
C GLN A 84 -7.30 -20.10 -2.61
N VAL A 85 -6.31 -19.25 -2.31
CA VAL A 85 -6.40 -18.19 -1.30
C VAL A 85 -6.84 -16.90 -1.96
N LEU A 86 -8.03 -16.42 -1.62
CA LEU A 86 -8.57 -15.16 -2.14
C LEU A 86 -8.50 -14.06 -1.08
N PHE A 87 -8.17 -12.84 -1.52
CA PHE A 87 -8.23 -11.63 -0.71
C PHE A 87 -9.33 -10.71 -1.25
N GLN A 88 -10.33 -10.41 -0.44
CA GLN A 88 -11.40 -9.49 -0.81
C GLN A 88 -11.38 -8.27 0.11
N LYS A 89 -11.30 -7.07 -0.49
CA LYS A 89 -11.36 -5.78 0.23
C LYS A 89 -12.72 -5.63 0.90
N LEU A 90 -12.73 -5.23 2.16
CA LEU A 90 -13.95 -4.94 2.91
C LEU A 90 -14.34 -3.47 2.75
N SER A 91 -15.64 -3.18 2.80
CA SER A 91 -16.13 -1.81 2.88
C SER A 91 -15.77 -1.21 4.23
N ILE A 92 -15.50 0.10 4.27
CA ILE A 92 -15.21 0.81 5.53
C ILE A 92 -16.35 0.75 6.56
N ALA A 93 -17.59 0.52 6.09
CA ALA A 93 -18.79 0.40 6.90
C ALA A 93 -19.11 -1.06 7.30
N ASP A 94 -18.41 -2.06 6.74
CA ASP A 94 -18.61 -3.45 7.13
C ASP A 94 -18.22 -3.64 8.60
N CYS A 95 -18.83 -4.64 9.24
CA CYS A 95 -18.54 -5.01 10.63
C CYS A 95 -17.76 -6.34 10.68
N PRO A 96 -16.43 -6.34 10.94
CA PRO A 96 -15.62 -7.55 10.88
C PRO A 96 -16.03 -8.65 11.86
N LEU A 97 -16.57 -8.28 13.04
CA LEU A 97 -17.06 -9.26 14.00
C LEU A 97 -18.24 -10.05 13.46
N TYR A 98 -19.17 -9.38 12.76
CA TYR A 98 -20.31 -10.04 12.12
C TYR A 98 -19.83 -11.08 11.09
N LEU A 99 -18.87 -10.70 10.24
CA LEU A 99 -18.27 -11.63 9.26
C LEU A 99 -17.56 -12.81 9.94
N ARG A 100 -16.88 -12.57 11.06
CA ARG A 100 -16.26 -13.62 11.88
C ARG A 100 -17.29 -14.60 12.43
N LEU A 101 -18.39 -14.09 12.97
CA LEU A 101 -19.44 -14.93 13.55
C LEU A 101 -20.09 -15.84 12.49
N LEU A 102 -20.29 -15.33 11.27
CA LEU A 102 -20.83 -16.13 10.16
C LEU A 102 -19.86 -17.22 9.68
N ALA A 103 -18.55 -16.94 9.64
CA ALA A 103 -17.54 -17.89 9.19
C ALA A 103 -17.11 -18.90 10.27
N GLY A 104 -17.40 -18.62 11.54
CA GLY A 104 -16.95 -19.42 12.67
C GLY A 104 -15.52 -19.09 13.14
N PRO A 105 -15.05 -19.81 14.18
CA PRO A 105 -13.79 -19.50 14.85
C PRO A 105 -12.54 -19.87 14.04
N ASP A 106 -12.69 -20.71 13.00
CA ASP A 106 -11.57 -21.20 12.21
C ASP A 106 -10.91 -20.06 11.39
N THR A 107 -9.62 -19.86 11.63
CA THR A 107 -8.81 -18.85 10.95
C THR A 107 -8.40 -19.25 9.54
N ASP A 108 -8.53 -20.53 9.19
CA ASP A 108 -8.29 -21.03 7.84
C ASP A 108 -9.52 -20.79 6.97
N VAL A 109 -10.74 -20.89 7.51
CA VAL A 109 -11.97 -20.53 6.77
C VAL A 109 -12.00 -19.04 6.42
N LEU A 110 -11.68 -18.20 7.40
CA LEU A 110 -11.64 -16.75 7.24
C LEU A 110 -10.51 -16.19 8.08
N SER A 111 -9.72 -15.26 7.57
CA SER A 111 -8.87 -14.39 8.39
C SER A 111 -8.93 -12.95 7.89
N PHE A 112 -8.48 -11.99 8.69
CA PHE A 112 -8.43 -10.59 8.30
C PHE A 112 -6.98 -10.14 8.16
N VAL A 113 -6.71 -9.36 7.11
CA VAL A 113 -5.37 -8.87 6.79
C VAL A 113 -5.45 -7.39 6.50
N LEU A 114 -4.74 -6.58 7.28
CA LEU A 114 -4.53 -5.17 7.01
C LEU A 114 -3.41 -5.05 5.96
N LYS A 115 -3.68 -4.35 4.86
CA LYS A 115 -2.67 -4.04 3.85
C LYS A 115 -2.71 -2.55 3.54
N GLU A 116 -1.56 -2.00 3.18
CA GLU A 116 -1.53 -0.75 2.44
C GLU A 116 -2.19 -1.01 1.07
N ASN A 117 -2.94 -0.04 0.56
CA ASN A 117 -3.50 -0.05 -0.78
C ASN A 117 -2.34 0.08 -1.79
N GLU A 118 -1.58 -1.00 -1.99
CA GLU A 118 -0.55 -1.08 -3.03
C GLU A 118 -1.16 -0.96 -4.44
N THR A 119 -2.47 -1.17 -4.57
CA THR A 119 -3.18 -1.29 -5.84
C THR A 119 -3.37 0.04 -6.57
N GLY A 120 -3.03 1.19 -5.99
CA GLY A 120 -3.15 2.47 -6.69
C GLY A 120 -4.58 2.79 -7.14
N GLU A 121 -5.60 2.28 -6.43
CA GLU A 121 -6.97 2.77 -6.58
C GLU A 121 -7.01 4.21 -6.08
N VAL A 122 -6.85 5.15 -7.01
CA VAL A 122 -7.02 6.57 -6.78
C VAL A 122 -8.52 6.82 -6.61
N GLU A 123 -8.92 7.45 -5.50
CA GLU A 123 -10.28 7.95 -5.30
C GLU A 123 -10.52 9.14 -6.23
N TRP A 124 -10.81 8.87 -7.51
CA TRP A 124 -10.92 9.89 -8.55
C TRP A 124 -12.01 10.93 -8.26
N ASP A 125 -13.07 10.54 -7.54
CA ASP A 125 -14.17 11.44 -7.16
C ASP A 125 -13.76 12.51 -6.13
N ALA A 126 -12.58 12.38 -5.50
CA ALA A 126 -12.04 13.37 -4.57
C ALA A 126 -11.35 14.55 -5.27
N PHE A 127 -11.13 14.46 -6.58
CA PHE A 127 -10.47 15.50 -7.37
C PHE A 127 -11.48 16.36 -8.12
N SER A 128 -11.15 17.64 -8.26
CA SER A 128 -11.93 18.56 -9.10
C SER A 128 -11.80 18.21 -10.58
N ILE A 129 -12.78 18.61 -11.39
CA ILE A 129 -12.76 18.40 -12.85
C ILE A 129 -11.47 18.92 -13.52
N PRO A 130 -10.93 20.11 -13.17
CA PRO A 130 -9.66 20.57 -13.74
C PRO A 130 -8.46 19.68 -13.38
N GLU A 131 -8.42 19.10 -12.18
CA GLU A 131 -7.35 18.20 -11.75
C GLU A 131 -7.42 16.88 -12.53
N LEU A 132 -8.63 16.32 -12.70
CA LEU A 132 -8.85 15.15 -13.53
C LEU A 132 -8.41 15.37 -14.98
N GLN A 133 -8.73 16.54 -15.56
CA GLN A 133 -8.30 16.89 -16.91
C GLN A 133 -6.77 17.00 -17.03
N ASN A 134 -6.11 17.52 -16.00
CA ASN A 134 -4.65 17.57 -15.95
C ASN A 134 -4.03 16.16 -15.89
N PHE A 135 -4.60 15.26 -15.07
CA PHE A 135 -4.14 13.87 -15.03
C PHE A 135 -4.27 13.17 -16.38
N LEU A 136 -5.38 13.35 -17.10
CA LEU A 136 -5.54 12.82 -18.46
C LEU A 136 -4.47 13.34 -19.41
N THR A 137 -4.19 14.65 -19.36
CA THR A 137 -3.17 15.29 -20.21
C THR A 137 -1.76 14.73 -19.93
N ILE A 138 -1.43 14.53 -18.65
CA ILE A 138 -0.15 13.93 -18.25
C ILE A 138 -0.05 12.49 -18.74
N LEU A 139 -1.11 11.70 -18.56
CA LEU A 139 -1.14 10.29 -18.97
C LEU A 139 -1.00 10.12 -20.49
N GLU A 140 -1.68 10.95 -21.28
CA GLU A 140 -1.57 10.93 -22.74
C GLU A 140 -0.13 11.24 -23.20
N LYS A 141 0.51 12.22 -22.55
CA LYS A 141 1.92 12.53 -22.82
C LYS A 141 2.84 11.37 -22.45
N GLU A 142 2.66 10.76 -21.27
CA GLU A 142 3.47 9.63 -20.82
C GLU A 142 3.30 8.41 -21.74
N GLU A 143 2.09 8.15 -22.22
CA GLU A 143 1.82 7.10 -23.19
C GLU A 143 2.56 7.34 -24.50
N GLN A 144 2.47 8.56 -25.04
CA GLN A 144 3.14 8.92 -26.29
C GLN A 144 4.67 8.81 -26.16
N ASP A 145 5.23 9.24 -25.05
CA ASP A 145 6.67 9.10 -24.75
C ASP A 145 7.09 7.61 -24.69
N LYS A 146 6.26 6.74 -24.10
CA LYS A 146 6.52 5.30 -24.06
C LYS A 146 6.47 4.66 -25.45
N ILE A 147 5.48 5.02 -26.27
CA ILE A 147 5.37 4.54 -27.65
C ILE A 147 6.65 4.89 -28.43
N GLN A 148 7.09 6.15 -28.35
CA GLN A 148 8.31 6.60 -29.02
C GLN A 148 9.55 5.85 -28.51
N GLN A 149 9.67 5.61 -27.21
CA GLN A 149 10.78 4.82 -26.65
C GLN A 149 10.80 3.39 -27.17
N VAL A 150 9.64 2.72 -27.22
CA VAL A 150 9.50 1.37 -27.75
C VAL A 150 9.87 1.32 -29.23
N GLN A 151 9.35 2.25 -30.03
CA GLN A 151 9.67 2.35 -31.46
C GLN A 151 11.16 2.58 -31.68
N LYS A 152 11.78 3.51 -30.94
CA LYS A 152 13.22 3.78 -31.02
C LYS A 152 14.05 2.56 -30.66
N LYS A 153 13.67 1.84 -29.60
CA LYS A 153 14.32 0.60 -29.18
C LYS A 153 14.20 -0.48 -30.27
N TYR A 154 13.01 -0.68 -30.81
CA TYR A 154 12.76 -1.61 -31.90
C TYR A 154 13.60 -1.30 -33.14
N ASN A 155 13.58 -0.04 -33.61
CA ASN A 155 14.34 0.39 -34.79
C ASN A 155 15.84 0.17 -34.60
N LYS A 156 16.37 0.46 -33.41
CA LYS A 156 17.78 0.21 -33.08
C LYS A 156 18.13 -1.29 -33.13
N PHE A 157 17.27 -2.15 -32.60
CA PHE A 157 17.49 -3.60 -32.67
C PHE A 157 17.40 -4.12 -34.10
N ARG A 158 16.42 -3.62 -34.88
CA ARG A 158 16.25 -3.96 -36.28
C ARG A 158 17.48 -3.59 -37.12
N GLN A 159 18.01 -2.37 -36.98
CA GLN A 159 19.21 -1.93 -37.69
C GLN A 159 20.42 -2.83 -37.40
N LYS A 160 20.65 -3.15 -36.13
CA LYS A 160 21.73 -4.08 -35.74
C LYS A 160 21.57 -5.47 -36.33
N LEU A 161 20.33 -5.96 -36.42
CA LEU A 161 20.05 -7.26 -37.02
C LEU A 161 20.31 -7.24 -38.53
N GLU A 162 19.88 -6.18 -39.22
CA GLU A 162 20.13 -5.99 -40.65
C GLU A 162 21.63 -5.85 -40.96
N GLU A 163 22.39 -5.17 -40.12
CA GLU A 163 23.86 -5.10 -40.20
C GLU A 163 24.53 -6.47 -40.04
N ALA A 164 24.16 -7.22 -39.00
CA ALA A 164 24.70 -8.57 -38.76
C ALA A 164 24.38 -9.54 -39.90
N LEU A 165 23.17 -9.46 -40.47
CA LEU A 165 22.78 -10.27 -41.63
C LEU A 165 23.65 -9.94 -42.85
N ARG A 166 23.88 -8.66 -43.15
CA ARG A 166 24.78 -8.22 -44.22
C ARG A 166 26.22 -8.70 -44.04
N GLU A 167 26.76 -8.60 -42.83
CA GLU A 167 28.13 -9.05 -42.53
C GLU A 167 28.30 -10.57 -42.70
N SER A 168 27.25 -11.35 -42.41
CA SER A 168 27.27 -12.81 -42.60
C SER A 168 27.23 -13.24 -44.07
N GLN A 169 26.61 -12.44 -44.95
CA GLN A 169 26.49 -12.74 -46.38
C GLN A 169 27.72 -12.31 -47.20
N GLY A 170 28.61 -11.46 -46.65
CA GLY A 170 29.79 -10.91 -47.33
C GLY A 170 31.08 -11.73 -47.20
N LYS A 171 31.08 -12.87 -46.50
CA LYS A 171 32.24 -13.76 -46.40
C LYS A 171 32.10 -14.95 -47.37
N PRO A 172 32.74 -14.91 -48.56
CA PRO A 172 32.97 -16.14 -49.31
C PRO A 172 34.02 -16.97 -48.56
N GLY A 173 33.69 -18.25 -48.33
CA GLY A 173 34.66 -19.25 -47.89
C GLY A 173 35.63 -19.62 -48.98
#